data_AF-A0A382MJY9-F1
#
_entry.id   AF-A0A382MJY9-F1
#
_cell.length_a   1.000
_cell.length_b   1.000
_cell.length_c   1.000
_cell.angle_alpha   90.00
_cell.angle_beta   90.00
_cell.angle_gamma   90.00
#
_symmetry.space_group_name_H-M   'P 1'
#
loop_
_entity.id
_entity.type
_entity.pdbx_description
1 polymer ?
#
loop_
_entity_poly.entity_id
_entity_poly.type
_entity_poly.pdbx_seq_one_letter_code
_entity_poly.pdbx_strand_id
1 'polypeptide(L)'
;VNAVNDVSFTLEKDERFGLVGESGSGKTTMATALMRLIKAPGRIKGGEVLLDGKDLLKLSNEEMRQTRSTEISMIPQGAMNSLNPVMRIRDQMIDTLRDHGVKRTKSEFRKWAAELLERVGLPVEVAGMYPHELSGGMKQRVAIATGICLNPKIIIADEPTSALDVVVQREV
;
A
#
# COMPACT_ATOMS: atom_id res chain seq x y z
N VAL A 1 18.73 14.94 -13.34
CA VAL A 1 18.96 13.61 -12.71
C VAL A 1 17.96 12.63 -13.28
N ASN A 2 18.39 11.43 -13.68
CA ASN A 2 17.50 10.31 -14.02
C ASN A 2 17.56 9.33 -12.84
N ALA A 3 16.55 9.34 -11.97
CA ALA A 3 16.53 8.49 -10.77
C ALA A 3 16.29 7.01 -11.08
N VAL A 4 15.62 6.73 -12.21
CA VAL A 4 15.45 5.39 -12.77
C VAL A 4 15.85 5.50 -14.24
N ASN A 5 16.70 4.60 -14.73
CA ASN A 5 17.22 4.64 -16.08
C ASN A 5 17.29 3.23 -16.66
N ASP A 6 16.47 2.97 -17.69
CA ASP A 6 16.47 1.72 -18.46
C ASP A 6 16.41 0.44 -17.61
N VAL A 7 15.41 0.37 -16.73
CA VAL A 7 15.19 -0.80 -15.86
C VAL A 7 14.09 -1.67 -16.45
N SER A 8 14.30 -2.98 -16.47
CA SER A 8 13.32 -3.97 -16.92
C SER A 8 13.36 -5.19 -16.00
N PHE A 9 12.18 -5.66 -15.62
CA PHE A 9 12.00 -6.92 -14.90
C PHE A 9 10.57 -7.44 -15.13
N THR A 10 10.36 -8.71 -14.81
CA THR A 10 9.05 -9.37 -14.81
C THR A 10 8.79 -9.89 -13.40
N LEU A 11 7.54 -9.84 -12.98
CA LEU A 11 7.06 -10.43 -11.73
C LEU A 11 5.96 -11.42 -12.09
N GLU A 12 6.17 -12.68 -11.82
CA GLU A 12 5.19 -13.74 -12.03
C GLU A 12 4.18 -13.80 -10.88
N LYS A 13 3.04 -14.45 -11.14
CA LYS A 13 2.04 -14.67 -10.09
C LYS A 13 2.66 -15.46 -8.93
N ASP A 14 2.32 -15.05 -7.70
CA ASP A 14 2.80 -15.65 -6.45
C ASP A 14 4.32 -15.54 -6.22
N GLU A 15 5.03 -14.77 -7.06
CA GLU A 15 6.45 -14.46 -6.90
C GLU A 15 6.66 -13.33 -5.89
N ARG A 16 7.81 -13.37 -5.19
CA ARG A 16 8.30 -12.27 -4.34
C ARG A 16 9.55 -11.68 -4.98
N PHE A 17 9.48 -10.40 -5.34
CA PHE A 17 10.61 -9.68 -5.92
C PHE A 17 11.17 -8.65 -4.93
N GLY A 18 12.48 -8.67 -4.73
CA GLY A 18 13.19 -7.72 -3.86
C GLY A 18 14.03 -6.74 -4.66
N LEU A 19 13.76 -5.44 -4.52
CA LEU A 19 14.61 -4.38 -5.08
C LEU A 19 15.50 -3.80 -3.97
N VAL A 20 16.80 -4.09 -4.03
CA VAL A 20 17.79 -3.67 -3.02
C VAL A 20 18.76 -2.65 -3.62
N GLY A 21 19.18 -1.68 -2.81
CA GLY A 21 20.15 -0.67 -3.20
C GLY A 21 20.32 0.40 -2.11
N GLU A 22 21.36 1.21 -2.23
CA GLU A 22 21.66 2.28 -1.27
C GLU A 22 20.58 3.36 -1.20
N SER A 23 20.60 4.17 -0.13
CA SER A 23 19.71 5.34 -0.04
C SER A 23 19.91 6.26 -1.25
N GLY A 24 18.81 6.72 -1.85
CA GLY A 24 18.86 7.57 -3.04
C GLY A 24 19.06 6.83 -4.38
N SER A 25 19.17 5.49 -4.39
CA SER A 25 19.35 4.71 -5.63
C SER A 25 18.13 4.65 -6.57
N GLY A 26 17.01 5.27 -6.21
CA GLY A 26 15.81 5.33 -7.05
C GLY A 26 14.72 4.29 -6.76
N LYS A 27 14.86 3.47 -5.71
CA LYS A 27 13.87 2.42 -5.33
C LYS A 27 12.44 2.98 -5.15
N THR A 28 12.28 3.97 -4.28
CA THR A 28 10.99 4.66 -4.06
C THR A 28 10.47 5.33 -5.33
N THR A 29 11.37 5.91 -6.14
CA THR A 29 10.99 6.50 -7.44
C THR A 29 10.47 5.43 -8.39
N MET A 30 11.04 4.24 -8.39
CA MET A 30 10.56 3.12 -9.19
C MET A 30 9.18 2.64 -8.72
N ALA A 31 9.00 2.41 -7.42
CA ALA A 31 7.72 2.01 -6.83
C ALA A 31 6.60 3.03 -7.14
N THR A 32 6.89 4.33 -6.99
CA THR A 32 5.93 5.40 -7.31
C THR A 32 5.68 5.56 -8.81
N ALA A 33 6.66 5.28 -9.67
CA ALA A 33 6.48 5.28 -11.12
C ALA A 33 5.55 4.15 -11.58
N LEU A 34 5.71 2.93 -11.05
CA LEU A 34 4.81 1.79 -11.33
C LEU A 34 3.35 2.12 -10.99
N MET A 35 3.13 2.88 -9.91
CA MET A 35 1.81 3.33 -9.47
C MET A 35 1.30 4.61 -10.16
N ARG A 36 2.07 5.18 -11.09
CA ARG A 36 1.81 6.47 -11.75
C ARG A 36 1.55 7.62 -10.74
N LEU A 37 2.30 7.62 -9.64
CA LEU A 37 2.22 8.58 -8.54
C LEU A 37 3.33 9.65 -8.57
N ILE A 38 4.16 9.67 -9.61
CA ILE A 38 5.22 10.68 -9.77
C ILE A 38 4.60 12.08 -9.84
N LYS A 39 5.01 12.94 -8.90
CA LYS A 39 4.59 14.35 -8.84
C LYS A 39 5.59 15.23 -9.59
N ALA A 40 5.10 16.38 -10.07
CA ALA A 40 5.97 17.41 -10.65
C ALA A 40 7.05 17.87 -9.63
N PRO A 41 8.29 18.16 -10.08
CA PRO A 41 8.75 18.24 -11.48
C PRO A 41 9.16 16.88 -12.09
N GLY A 42 8.98 15.77 -11.37
CA GLY A 42 9.23 14.43 -11.88
C GLY A 42 8.30 14.06 -13.04
N ARG A 43 8.78 13.21 -13.95
CA ARG A 43 7.99 12.66 -15.05
C ARG A 43 8.50 11.29 -15.47
N ILE A 44 7.59 10.45 -15.94
CA ILE A 44 7.93 9.19 -16.63
C ILE A 44 8.20 9.55 -18.10
N LYS A 45 9.43 9.33 -18.56
CA LYS A 45 9.87 9.75 -19.91
C LYS A 45 9.50 8.74 -21.02
N GLY A 46 9.27 7.49 -20.67
CA GLY A 46 8.99 6.40 -21.61
C GLY A 46 9.04 5.05 -20.91
N GLY A 47 8.88 3.99 -21.69
CA GLY A 47 8.74 2.61 -21.21
C GLY A 47 7.28 2.16 -21.14
N GLU A 48 7.06 0.96 -20.62
CA GLU A 48 5.75 0.35 -20.43
C GLU A 48 5.67 -0.33 -19.06
N VAL A 49 4.47 -0.38 -18.49
CA VAL A 49 4.20 -1.12 -17.26
C VAL A 49 3.00 -2.01 -17.52
N LEU A 50 3.24 -3.29 -17.80
CA LEU A 50 2.20 -4.24 -18.17
C LEU A 50 1.70 -4.99 -16.94
N LEU A 51 0.39 -4.89 -16.68
CA LEU A 51 -0.32 -5.69 -15.69
C LEU A 51 -1.41 -6.49 -16.40
N ASP A 52 -1.31 -7.82 -16.39
CA ASP A 52 -2.22 -8.71 -17.15
C ASP A 52 -2.37 -8.27 -18.64
N GLY A 53 -1.27 -7.84 -19.26
CA GLY A 53 -1.23 -7.35 -20.64
C GLY A 53 -1.76 -5.92 -20.85
N LYS A 54 -2.24 -5.24 -19.80
CA LYS A 54 -2.72 -3.86 -19.83
C LYS A 54 -1.61 -2.89 -19.43
N ASP A 55 -1.27 -1.95 -20.31
CA ASP A 55 -0.25 -0.91 -20.02
C ASP A 55 -0.82 0.18 -19.10
N LEU A 56 -0.34 0.20 -17.85
CA LEU A 56 -0.76 1.12 -16.81
C LEU A 56 -0.49 2.60 -17.16
N LEU A 57 0.55 2.87 -17.96
CA LEU A 57 0.93 4.23 -18.33
C LEU A 57 -0.03 4.87 -19.33
N LYS A 58 -0.79 4.04 -20.07
CA LYS A 58 -1.74 4.48 -21.11
C LYS A 58 -3.18 4.60 -20.61
N LEU A 59 -3.45 4.26 -19.35
CA LEU A 59 -4.80 4.26 -18.80
C LEU A 59 -5.36 5.67 -18.65
N SER A 60 -6.68 5.79 -18.77
CA SER A 60 -7.36 7.00 -18.29
C SER A 60 -7.19 7.13 -16.76
N ASN A 61 -7.41 8.34 -16.24
CA ASN A 61 -7.30 8.58 -14.80
C ASN A 61 -8.28 7.74 -13.98
N GLU A 62 -9.48 7.49 -14.51
CA GLU A 62 -10.49 6.65 -13.84
C GLU A 62 -10.10 5.18 -13.87
N GLU A 63 -9.63 4.65 -15.01
CA GLU A 63 -9.13 3.27 -15.07
C GLU A 63 -7.93 3.05 -14.15
N MET A 64 -7.00 4.01 -14.09
CA MET A 64 -5.86 3.94 -13.16
C MET A 64 -6.30 4.02 -11.71
N ARG A 65 -7.36 4.78 -11.40
CA ARG A 65 -7.97 4.81 -10.07
C ARG A 65 -8.55 3.45 -9.69
N GLN A 66 -9.33 2.83 -10.58
CA GLN A 66 -9.87 1.48 -10.36
C GLN A 66 -8.75 0.43 -10.21
N THR A 67 -7.72 0.50 -11.05
CA THR A 67 -6.57 -0.42 -11.00
C THR A 67 -5.85 -0.34 -9.65
N ARG A 68 -5.62 0.87 -9.13
CA ARG A 68 -5.04 1.10 -7.80
C ARG A 68 -5.94 0.67 -6.64
N SER A 69 -7.22 0.42 -6.91
CA SER A 69 -8.19 -0.01 -5.91
C SER A 69 -8.13 -1.52 -5.72
N THR A 70 -8.18 -2.29 -6.81
CA THR A 70 -8.46 -3.74 -6.76
C THR A 70 -7.36 -4.61 -7.33
N GLU A 71 -6.43 -4.07 -8.11
CA GLU A 71 -5.44 -4.87 -8.84
C GLU A 71 -4.05 -4.72 -8.24
N ILE A 72 -3.66 -3.49 -7.92
CA ILE A 72 -2.34 -3.18 -7.37
C ILE A 72 -2.46 -2.20 -6.20
N SER A 73 -1.77 -2.47 -5.09
CA SER A 73 -1.71 -1.55 -3.96
C SER A 73 -0.27 -1.21 -3.58
N MET A 74 -0.12 -0.12 -2.85
CA MET A 74 1.16 0.34 -2.35
C MET A 74 1.09 0.60 -0.85
N ILE A 75 2.08 0.08 -0.12
CA ILE A 75 2.37 0.41 1.27
C ILE A 75 3.61 1.31 1.24
N PRO A 76 3.46 2.65 1.30
CA PRO A 76 4.57 3.57 1.14
C PRO A 76 5.50 3.58 2.36
N GLN A 77 6.70 4.14 2.18
CA GLN A 77 7.63 4.37 3.27
C GLN A 77 6.98 5.21 4.38
N GLY A 78 7.13 4.78 5.63
CA GLY A 78 6.55 5.47 6.77
C GLY A 78 5.01 5.48 6.80
N ALA A 79 4.33 4.51 6.17
CA ALA A 79 2.86 4.43 6.11
C ALA A 79 2.17 4.54 7.48
N MET A 80 2.84 4.19 8.58
CA MET A 80 2.30 4.44 9.94
C MET A 80 1.99 5.93 10.21
N ASN A 81 2.68 6.85 9.53
CA ASN A 81 2.47 8.30 9.62
C ASN A 81 1.31 8.79 8.75
N SER A 82 0.76 7.95 7.87
CA SER A 82 -0.41 8.32 7.06
C SER A 82 -1.72 8.16 7.82
N LEU A 83 -1.71 7.56 9.01
CA LEU A 83 -2.89 7.43 9.85
C LEU A 83 -3.28 8.80 10.41
N ASN A 84 -4.54 9.20 10.19
CA ASN A 84 -5.11 10.43 10.71
C ASN A 84 -5.27 10.34 12.24
N PRO A 85 -4.55 11.16 13.03
CA PRO A 85 -4.49 11.03 14.49
C PRO A 85 -5.81 11.34 15.21
N VAL A 86 -6.75 12.03 14.55
CA VAL A 86 -8.04 12.42 15.11
C VAL A 86 -9.20 11.53 14.66
N MET A 87 -8.92 10.45 13.93
CA MET A 87 -9.92 9.49 13.48
C MET A 87 -9.64 8.11 14.07
N ARG A 88 -10.70 7.36 14.41
CA ARG A 88 -10.53 5.97 14.86
C ARG A 88 -10.09 5.09 13.69
N ILE A 89 -9.38 4.01 14.00
CA ILE A 89 -8.85 3.08 12.99
C ILE A 89 -9.95 2.58 12.04
N ARG A 90 -11.09 2.12 12.59
CA ARG A 90 -12.19 1.64 11.75
C ARG A 90 -12.72 2.70 10.79
N ASP A 91 -12.78 3.96 11.20
CA ASP A 91 -13.41 5.02 10.41
C ASP A 91 -12.52 5.32 9.19
N GLN A 92 -11.20 5.35 9.39
CA GLN A 92 -10.22 5.50 8.30
C GLN A 92 -10.19 4.31 7.33
N MET A 93 -10.32 3.08 7.85
CA MET A 93 -10.41 1.89 7.01
C MET A 93 -11.69 1.89 6.17
N ILE A 94 -12.81 2.35 6.76
CA ILE A 94 -14.10 2.50 6.05
C ILE A 94 -14.01 3.59 4.99
N ASP A 95 -13.38 4.73 5.28
CA ASP A 95 -13.20 5.81 4.32
C ASP A 95 -12.38 5.35 3.11
N THR A 96 -11.31 4.57 3.36
CA THR A 96 -10.54 3.94 2.27
C THR A 96 -11.43 3.08 1.36
N LEU A 97 -12.35 2.28 1.91
CA LEU A 97 -13.28 1.49 1.10
C LEU A 97 -14.27 2.36 0.31
N ARG A 98 -14.79 3.41 0.94
CA ARG A 98 -15.76 4.33 0.32
C ARG A 98 -15.13 5.12 -0.82
N ASP A 99 -13.89 5.58 -0.64
CA ASP A 99 -13.11 6.28 -1.66
C ASP A 99 -12.85 5.40 -2.89
N HIS A 100 -12.93 4.08 -2.74
CA HIS A 100 -12.85 3.10 -3.82
C HIS A 100 -14.22 2.53 -4.24
N GLY A 101 -15.32 3.18 -3.86
CA GLY A 101 -16.67 2.86 -4.34
C GLY A 101 -17.34 1.64 -3.69
N VAL A 102 -16.74 1.06 -2.65
CA VAL A 102 -17.31 -0.11 -1.96
C VAL A 102 -18.49 0.31 -1.08
N LYS A 103 -19.67 -0.24 -1.39
CA LYS A 103 -20.90 0.00 -0.63
C LYS A 103 -21.18 -1.18 0.30
N ARG A 104 -21.27 -0.91 1.60
CA ARG A 104 -21.62 -1.89 2.64
C ARG A 104 -22.48 -1.24 3.71
N THR A 105 -23.25 -2.05 4.42
CA THR A 105 -23.96 -1.65 5.63
C THR A 105 -22.98 -1.42 6.79
N LYS A 106 -23.43 -0.68 7.82
CA LYS A 106 -22.64 -0.46 9.04
C LYS A 106 -22.28 -1.77 9.77
N SER A 107 -23.10 -2.81 9.64
CA SER A 107 -22.82 -4.13 10.22
C SER A 107 -21.69 -4.83 9.46
N GLU A 108 -21.79 -4.85 8.14
CA GLU A 108 -20.77 -5.46 7.26
C GLU A 108 -19.42 -4.76 7.36
N PHE A 109 -19.39 -3.43 7.48
CA PHE A 109 -18.13 -2.70 7.71
C PHE A 109 -17.48 -3.09 9.04
N ARG A 110 -18.27 -3.26 10.11
CA ARG A 110 -17.73 -3.68 11.42
C ARG A 110 -17.15 -5.09 11.36
N LYS A 111 -17.89 -6.04 10.76
CA LYS A 111 -17.42 -7.41 10.56
C LYS A 111 -16.13 -7.45 9.74
N TRP A 112 -16.12 -6.74 8.62
CA TRP A 112 -14.95 -6.68 7.75
C TRP A 112 -13.72 -6.05 8.42
N ALA A 113 -13.90 -4.96 9.17
CA ALA A 113 -12.79 -4.32 9.86
C ALA A 113 -12.18 -5.27 10.90
N ALA A 114 -13.01 -6.06 11.60
CA ALA A 114 -12.54 -7.09 12.52
C ALA A 114 -11.74 -8.18 11.79
N GLU A 115 -12.28 -8.75 10.71
CA GLU A 115 -11.60 -9.77 9.90
C GLU A 115 -10.26 -9.26 9.33
N LEU A 116 -10.22 -8.00 8.90
CA LEU A 116 -9.02 -7.40 8.35
C LEU A 116 -7.94 -7.14 9.41
N LEU A 117 -8.33 -6.73 10.62
CA LEU A 117 -7.39 -6.61 11.75
C LEU A 117 -6.86 -7.98 12.19
N GLU A 118 -7.71 -8.99 12.24
CA GLU A 118 -7.31 -10.36 12.57
C GLU A 118 -6.29 -10.91 11.57
N ARG A 119 -6.47 -10.66 10.26
CA ARG A 119 -5.52 -11.02 9.20
C ARG A 119 -4.10 -10.46 9.42
N VAL A 120 -3.97 -9.33 10.10
CA VAL A 120 -2.67 -8.74 10.44
C VAL A 120 -2.26 -8.98 11.90
N GLY A 121 -2.96 -9.89 12.59
CA GLY A 121 -2.69 -10.28 13.97
C GLY A 121 -2.97 -9.19 14.99
N LEU A 122 -3.97 -8.32 14.72
CA LEU A 122 -4.43 -7.30 15.65
C LEU A 122 -5.79 -7.69 16.23
N PRO A 123 -6.02 -7.44 17.53
CA PRO A 123 -7.29 -7.74 18.17
C PRO A 123 -8.36 -6.73 17.70
N VAL A 124 -9.64 -7.15 17.70
CA VAL A 124 -10.75 -6.37 17.12
C VAL A 124 -10.96 -5.02 17.81
N GLU A 125 -10.55 -4.89 19.06
CA GLU A 125 -10.62 -3.68 19.87
C GLU A 125 -9.82 -2.53 19.23
N VAL A 126 -8.76 -2.84 18.47
CA VAL A 126 -7.97 -1.85 17.73
C VAL A 126 -8.83 -1.04 16.77
N ALA A 127 -9.91 -1.61 16.24
CA ALA A 127 -10.86 -0.90 15.38
C ALA A 127 -11.44 0.35 16.06
N GLY A 128 -11.62 0.29 17.39
CA GLY A 128 -12.14 1.38 18.20
C GLY A 128 -11.09 2.42 18.60
N MET A 129 -9.80 2.11 18.50
CA MET A 129 -8.72 2.96 18.98
C MET A 129 -8.38 4.09 17.99
N TYR A 130 -7.65 5.09 18.46
CA TYR A 130 -7.01 6.14 17.69
C TYR A 130 -5.53 5.79 17.44
N PRO A 131 -4.88 6.33 16.39
CA PRO A 131 -3.48 6.02 16.10
C PRO A 131 -2.53 6.29 17.27
N HIS A 132 -2.74 7.34 18.06
CA HIS A 132 -1.88 7.66 19.20
C HIS A 132 -1.95 6.66 20.36
N GLU A 133 -2.96 5.77 20.37
CA GLU A 133 -3.11 4.70 21.35
C GLU A 133 -2.39 3.40 20.92
N LEU A 134 -1.80 3.37 19.72
CA LEU A 134 -1.15 2.19 19.15
C LEU A 134 0.37 2.27 19.22
N SER A 135 1.02 1.12 19.45
CA SER A 135 2.47 0.97 19.28
C SER A 135 2.88 1.16 17.80
N GLY A 136 4.17 1.40 17.54
CA GLY A 136 4.69 1.53 16.17
C GLY A 136 4.37 0.31 15.29
N GLY A 137 4.61 -0.90 15.81
CA GLY A 137 4.29 -2.15 15.11
C GLY A 137 2.79 -2.35 14.88
N MET A 138 1.92 -1.90 15.80
CA MET A 138 0.48 -1.92 15.59
C MET A 138 0.06 -0.96 14.49
N LYS A 139 0.59 0.28 14.46
CA LYS A 139 0.32 1.25 13.38
C LYS A 139 0.76 0.72 12.02
N GLN A 140 1.91 0.06 11.97
CA GLN A 140 2.42 -0.57 10.76
C GLN A 140 1.52 -1.71 10.28
N ARG A 141 1.07 -2.60 11.17
CA ARG A 141 0.10 -3.65 10.85
C ARG A 141 -1.22 -3.06 10.36
N VAL A 142 -1.72 -1.98 10.96
CA VAL A 142 -2.90 -1.26 10.45
C VAL A 142 -2.64 -0.69 9.05
N ALA A 143 -1.48 -0.09 8.79
CA ALA A 143 -1.14 0.43 7.47
C ALA A 143 -1.08 -0.68 6.40
N ILE A 144 -0.50 -1.82 6.74
CA ILE A 144 -0.50 -3.03 5.89
C ILE A 144 -1.95 -3.48 5.64
N ALA A 145 -2.77 -3.56 6.70
CA ALA A 145 -4.17 -3.96 6.62
C ALA A 145 -4.95 -3.06 5.62
N THR A 146 -4.77 -1.74 5.70
CA THR A 146 -5.35 -0.78 4.75
C THR A 146 -4.84 -1.02 3.33
N GLY A 147 -3.55 -1.30 3.14
CA GLY A 147 -2.96 -1.61 1.82
C GLY A 147 -3.50 -2.89 1.18
N ILE A 148 -3.93 -3.89 1.96
CA ILE A 148 -4.44 -5.17 1.45
C ILE A 148 -5.97 -5.27 1.49
N CYS A 149 -6.64 -4.19 1.89
CA CYS A 149 -8.03 -4.20 2.31
C CYS A 149 -9.03 -4.58 1.20
N LEU A 150 -8.64 -4.35 -0.07
CA LEU A 150 -9.40 -4.65 -1.28
C LEU A 150 -8.91 -5.92 -2.01
N ASN A 151 -8.05 -6.73 -1.36
CA ASN A 151 -7.46 -7.95 -1.92
C ASN A 151 -6.79 -7.73 -3.29
N PRO A 152 -5.80 -6.82 -3.38
CA PRO A 152 -5.07 -6.58 -4.62
C PRO A 152 -4.29 -7.82 -5.06
N LYS A 153 -4.07 -7.95 -6.37
CA LYS A 153 -3.22 -9.01 -6.96
C LYS A 153 -1.74 -8.77 -6.67
N ILE A 154 -1.32 -7.51 -6.67
CA ILE A 154 0.06 -7.08 -6.42
C ILE A 154 0.10 -6.11 -5.24
N ILE A 155 1.05 -6.33 -4.34
CA ILE A 155 1.36 -5.42 -3.23
C ILE A 155 2.79 -4.92 -3.44
N ILE A 156 2.93 -3.61 -3.65
CA ILE A 156 4.23 -2.94 -3.61
C ILE A 156 4.45 -2.42 -2.20
N ALA A 157 5.56 -2.84 -1.57
CA ALA A 157 5.90 -2.38 -0.23
C ALA A 157 7.24 -1.64 -0.26
N ASP A 158 7.22 -0.36 0.10
CA ASP A 158 8.42 0.47 0.15
C ASP A 158 8.95 0.53 1.58
N GLU A 159 10.07 -0.15 1.81
CA GLU A 159 10.69 -0.37 3.13
C GLU A 159 9.73 -0.89 4.21
N PRO A 160 9.00 -2.00 3.95
CA PRO A 160 7.98 -2.52 4.86
C PRO A 160 8.51 -2.98 6.21
N THR A 161 9.82 -3.15 6.38
CA THR A 161 10.44 -3.63 7.62
C THR A 161 11.20 -2.53 8.37
N SER A 162 11.28 -1.31 7.83
CA SER A 162 12.08 -0.21 8.41
C SER A 162 11.61 0.26 9.79
N ALA A 163 10.32 0.12 10.08
CA ALA A 163 9.72 0.49 11.38
C ALA A 163 9.70 -0.66 12.41
N LEU A 164 10.17 -1.85 12.03
CA LEU A 164 10.31 -2.97 12.96
C LEU A 164 11.67 -2.90 13.65
N ASP A 165 11.67 -3.06 14.97
CA ASP A 165 12.89 -3.25 15.75
C ASP A 165 13.71 -4.41 15.15
N VAL A 166 15.03 -4.29 15.19
CA VAL A 166 16.02 -5.23 14.62
C VAL A 166 15.77 -6.67 15.09
N VAL A 167 15.18 -6.83 16.28
CA VAL A 167 14.82 -8.14 16.85
C VAL A 167 13.62 -8.78 16.14
N VAL A 168 12.64 -8.00 15.68
CA VAL A 168 11.38 -8.48 15.06
C VAL A 168 11.50 -8.70 13.55
N GLN A 169 12.47 -8.05 12.89
CA GLN A 169 12.75 -8.26 11.46
C GLN A 169 13.09 -9.71 11.10
N ARG A 170 13.51 -10.55 12.06
CA ARG A 170 13.83 -11.97 11.84
C ARG A 170 12.61 -12.89 11.77
N GLU A 171 11.46 -12.46 12.27
CA GLU A 171 10.23 -13.27 12.30
C GLU A 171 9.35 -13.09 11.06
N VAL A 172 9.71 -12.15 10.16
CA VAL A 172 8.96 -11.78 8.95
C VAL A 172 9.75 -12.11 7.69
#